data_AF-A0A8J3HG03-F1
#
_entry.id   AF-A0A8J3HG03-F1
#
_cell.length_a   1.000
_cell.length_b   1.000
_cell.length_c   1.000
_cell.angle_alpha   90.00
_cell.angle_beta   90.00
_cell.angle_gamma   90.00
#
_symmetry.space_group_name_H-M   'P 1'
#
loop_
_entity.id
_entity.type
_entity.pdbx_description
1 polymer ?
#
loop_
_entity_poly.entity_id
_entity_poly.type
_entity_poly.pdbx_seq_one_letter_code
_entity_poly.pdbx_strand_id
1 'polypeptide(L)' 'MMRLVEHRWNGTTTSYARQDVFLRANPAGPWEVEHRQHGRSIMREYATEGEARRVADGLCAIGQWRNLEHLHR' A
#
# COMPACT_ATOMS: atom_id res chain seq x y z
N MET A 1 18.98 0.42 3.16
CA MET A 1 18.38 1.22 2.06
C MET A 1 17.15 0.47 1.56
N MET A 2 15.98 1.12 1.53
CA MET A 2 14.73 0.51 1.07
C MET A 2 14.78 0.32 -0.46
N ARG A 3 14.47 -0.88 -0.95
CA ARG A 3 14.37 -1.18 -2.39
C ARG A 3 12.90 -1.15 -2.80
N LEU A 4 12.57 -0.36 -3.83
CA LEU A 4 11.25 -0.45 -4.46
C LEU A 4 11.11 -1.82 -5.12
N VAL A 5 10.12 -2.58 -4.68
CA VAL A 5 9.79 -3.90 -5.22
C VAL A 5 8.69 -3.78 -6.26
N GLU A 6 7.66 -3.00 -5.94
CA GLU A 6 6.48 -2.88 -6.77
C GLU A 6 5.86 -1.49 -6.67
N HIS A 7 5.39 -0.97 -7.81
CA HIS A 7 4.57 0.24 -7.87
C HIS A 7 3.34 -0.05 -8.70
N ARG A 8 2.17 0.18 -8.10
CA ARG A 8 0.87 0.05 -8.75
C ARG A 8 0.12 1.36 -8.65
N TRP A 9 -0.72 1.61 -9.64
CA TRP A 9 -1.70 2.69 -9.59
C TRP A 9 -3.08 2.09 -9.79
N ASN A 10 -4.06 2.55 -9.02
CA ASN A 10 -5.47 2.28 -9.31
C ASN A 10 -6.17 3.62 -9.61
N GLY A 11 -6.57 3.79 -10.86
CA GLY A 11 -7.58 4.78 -11.20
C GLY A 11 -8.93 4.11 -11.01
N THR A 12 -9.41 3.96 -9.77
CA THR A 12 -10.76 3.44 -9.56
C THR A 12 -11.74 4.44 -10.19
N THR A 13 -12.47 3.97 -11.20
CA THR A 13 -13.38 4.73 -12.07
C THR A 13 -14.44 5.56 -11.34
N THR A 14 -14.70 5.27 -10.06
CA THR A 14 -15.72 5.94 -9.23
C THR A 14 -15.21 7.16 -8.47
N SER A 15 -13.89 7.36 -8.35
CA SER A 15 -13.27 8.47 -7.62
C SER A 15 -12.13 9.03 -8.45
N TYR A 16 -12.23 10.27 -8.93
CA TYR A 16 -11.27 10.96 -9.83
C TYR A 16 -9.84 11.15 -9.26
N ALA A 17 -9.50 10.44 -8.20
CA ALA A 17 -8.22 10.48 -7.52
C ALA A 17 -7.31 9.38 -8.04
N ARG A 18 -6.25 9.73 -8.76
CA ARG A 18 -5.13 8.80 -8.92
C ARG A 18 -4.63 8.41 -7.52
N GLN A 19 -4.46 7.11 -7.32
CA GLN A 19 -3.84 6.57 -6.13
C GLN A 19 -2.65 5.69 -6.54
N ASP A 20 -1.54 5.87 -5.84
CA ASP A 20 -0.31 5.14 -6.09
C ASP A 20 0.01 4.30 -4.85
N VAL A 21 0.28 3.01 -5.05
CA VAL A 21 0.67 2.06 -4.02
C VAL A 21 2.08 1.58 -4.31
N PHE A 22 2.98 1.78 -3.35
CA PHE A 22 4.37 1.36 -3.43
C PHE A 22 4.64 0.28 -2.39
N LEU A 23 5.23 -0.82 -2.81
CA LEU A 23 5.75 -1.86 -1.93
C LEU A 23 7.27 -1.78 -1.96
N ARG A 24 7.88 -1.61 -0.78
CA ARG A 24 9.35 -1.57 -0.64
C ARG A 24 9.81 -2.66 0.32
N ALA A 25 10.96 -3.25 0.00
CA ALA A 25 11.63 -4.22 0.85
C ALA A 25 12.83 -3.56 1.54
N ASN A 26 12.91 -3.70 2.86
CA ASN A 26 14.15 -3.52 3.59
C ASN A 26 14.90 -4.86 3.64
N PRO A 27 16.11 -4.99 3.07
CA PRO A 27 16.87 -6.24 3.13
C PRO A 27 17.20 -6.71 4.55
N ALA A 28 17.17 -5.80 5.53
CA ALA A 28 17.54 -6.06 6.91
C ALA A 28 16.41 -5.72 7.91
N GLY A 29 15.16 -5.57 7.44
CA GLY A 29 14.10 -5.05 8.29
C GLY A 29 12.70 -5.24 7.70
N PRO A 30 11.72 -4.45 8.17
CA PRO A 30 10.34 -4.62 7.78
C PRO A 30 10.10 -4.24 6.30
N TRP A 31 9.03 -4.80 5.75
CA TRP A 31 8.46 -4.39 4.49
C TRP A 31 7.67 -3.11 4.67
N GLU A 32 7.64 -2.26 3.66
CA GLU A 32 6.95 -0.98 3.72
C GLU A 32 5.90 -0.91 2.60
N VAL A 33 4.70 -0.48 2.96
CA VAL A 33 3.66 -0.12 2.00
C VAL A 33 3.38 1.37 2.12
N GLU A 34 3.57 2.10 1.03
CA GLU A 34 3.21 3.50 0.91
C GLU A 34 2.00 3.64 -0.01
N HIS A 35 0.99 4.37 0.43
CA HIS A 35 -0.18 4.73 -0.35
C HIS A 35 -0.25 6.24 -0.51
N ARG A 36 -0.24 6.73 -1.75
CA ARG A 36 -0.39 8.14 -2.08
C ARG A 36 -1.76 8.39 -2.69
N GLN A 37 -2.49 9.34 -2.13
CA GLN A 37 -3.79 9.79 -2.62
C GLN A 37 -3.89 11.30 -2.45
N HIS A 38 -4.18 12.03 -3.53
CA HIS A 38 -4.39 13.49 -3.50
C HIS A 38 -3.30 14.29 -2.76
N GLY A 39 -2.02 13.99 -3.02
CA GLY A 39 -0.90 14.67 -2.38
C GLY A 39 -0.68 14.31 -0.90
N ARG A 40 -1.47 13.40 -0.34
CA ARG A 40 -1.23 12.78 0.96
C ARG A 40 -0.55 11.44 0.76
N SER A 41 0.43 11.14 1.61
CA SER A 41 1.10 9.84 1.66
C SER A 41 0.89 9.22 3.04
N ILE A 42 0.51 7.95 3.06
CA ILE A 42 0.39 7.14 4.27
C ILE A 42 1.29 5.93 4.09
N MET A 43 2.17 5.72 5.06
CA MET A 43 3.16 4.65 5.05
C MET A 43 2.94 3.75 6.26
N ARG A 44 3.06 2.44 6.06
CA ARG A 44 3.03 1.44 7.13
C ARG A 44 4.09 0.38 6.91
N GLU A 45 4.69 -0.07 8.01
CA GLU A 45 5.66 -1.14 8.04
C GLU A 45 5.00 -2.48 8.43
N TYR A 46 5.50 -3.57 7.88
CA TYR A 46 5.02 -4.94 8.08
C TYR A 46 6.19 -5.87 8.32
N ALA A 47 6.01 -6.84 9.22
CA ALA A 47 7.06 -7.80 9.54
C ALA A 47 7.37 -8.73 8.36
N THR A 48 6.36 -9.04 7.53
CA THR A 48 6.46 -10.02 6.47
C THR A 48 6.06 -9.48 5.10
N GLU A 49 6.63 -10.07 4.04
CA GLU A 49 6.25 -9.79 2.65
C GLU A 49 4.77 -10.10 2.39
N GLY A 50 4.29 -11.22 2.95
CA GLY A 50 2.92 -11.68 2.73
C GLY A 50 1.88 -10.70 3.27
N GLU A 51 2.11 -10.11 4.45
CA GLU A 51 1.26 -9.06 5.00
C GLU A 51 1.31 -7.80 4.16
N ALA A 52 2.52 -7.34 3.80
CA ALA A 52 2.70 -6.14 3.00
C ALA A 52 2.04 -6.26 1.62
N ARG A 53 2.18 -7.42 0.95
CA ARG A 53 1.51 -7.70 -0.33
C ARG A 53 -0.01 -7.72 -0.18
N ARG A 54 -0.55 -8.43 0.81
CA ARG A 54 -2.00 -8.49 1.04
C ARG A 54 -2.60 -7.10 1.23
N VAL A 55 -1.90 -6.24 1.99
CA VAL A 55 -2.29 -4.85 2.19
C VAL A 55 -2.21 -4.05 0.89
N ALA A 56 -1.11 -4.16 0.15
CA ALA A 56 -0.94 -3.45 -1.12
C ALA A 56 -2.01 -3.87 -2.16
N ASP A 57 -2.35 -5.16 -2.22
CA ASP A 57 -3.43 -5.70 -3.06
C ASP A 57 -4.79 -5.13 -2.65
N GLY A 58 -5.06 -5.09 -1.34
CA GLY A 58 -6.23 -4.47 -0.78
C GLY A 58 -6.34 -2.99 -1.15
N LEU A 59 -5.27 -2.21 -0.99
CA LEU A 59 -5.24 -0.81 -1.39
C LEU A 59 -5.51 -0.62 -2.88
N CYS A 60 -4.96 -1.48 -3.74
CA CYS A 60 -5.25 -1.45 -5.18
C CYS A 60 -6.71 -1.79 -5.51
N ALA A 61 -7.38 -2.63 -4.71
CA ALA A 61 -8.77 -3.01 -4.95
C ALA A 61 -9.78 -1.96 -4.42
N ILE A 62 -9.59 -1.48 -3.18
CA ILE A 62 -10.57 -0.64 -2.46
C ILE A 62 -10.13 0.80 -2.22
N GLY A 63 -8.85 1.12 -2.40
CA GLY A 63 -8.33 2.48 -2.40
C GLY A 63 -8.33 3.23 -1.07
N GLN A 64 -8.59 2.55 0.05
CA GLN A 64 -8.63 3.18 1.37
C GLN A 64 -8.11 2.27 2.47
N TRP A 65 -7.17 2.78 3.27
CA TRP A 65 -6.62 2.11 4.46
C TRP A 65 -7.69 1.74 5.49
N ARG A 66 -8.64 2.66 5.75
CA ARG A 66 -9.71 2.46 6.75
C ARG A 66 -10.55 1.21 6.46
N ASN A 67 -10.72 0.88 5.18
CA ASN A 67 -11.47 -0.29 4.76
C ASN A 67 -10.67 -1.60 4.90
N LEU A 68 -9.34 -1.51 5.05
CA LEU A 68 -8.46 -2.66 5.32
C LEU A 68 -8.35 -2.97 6.81
N GLU A 69 -8.48 -1.98 7.69
CA GLU A 69 -8.44 -2.21 9.14
C GLU A 69 -9.57 -3.13 9.63
N HIS A 70 -10.67 -3.19 8.89
CA HIS A 70 -11.78 -4.10 9.15
C HIS A 70 -11.50 -5.56 8.75
N LEU A 71 -10.45 -5.84 7.96
CA LEU A 71 -10.02 -7.20 7.61
C LEU A 71 -9.07 -7.82 8.65
N HIS A 72 -8.63 -7.05 9.65
CA HIS A 72 -7.73 -7.48 10.71
C HIS A 72 -8.42 -7.68 12.08
N ARG A 73 -9.75 -7.63 12.13
CA ARG A 73 -10.57 -8.03 13.29
C ARG A 73 -11.21 -9.38 13.06
#